data_AF-A0A8T4BCI0-F1
#
_entry.id   AF-A0A8T4BCI0-F1
#
_cell.length_a   1.000
_cell.length_b   1.000
_cell.length_c   1.000
_cell.angle_alpha   90.00
_cell.angle_beta   90.00
_cell.angle_gamma   90.00
#
_symmetry.space_group_name_H-M   'P 1'
#
loop_
_entity.id
_entity.type
_entity.pdbx_description
1 polymer ?
#
loop_
_entity_poly.entity_id
_entity_poly.type
_entity_poly.pdbx_seq_one_letter_code
_entity_poly.pdbx_strand_id
1 'polypeptide(L)'
;MGADSDSQAQELDYIDEMTSKDNPKPNIMFASSGAKLTIEQKNMPPIGIATGIFVVITALLGLINGLDYTSPQSGLVRPDEFVYSMSQNAPDDSATFQGTVYDHEGNGLNNSTVYVSWLEGGIWNSSEFNTDSEGNFKIEKLDPGMVRVDIIVSRNGHRDVFSNRVLLSPPALFEPIGFTTIDFEVPSEEDFAQQECSNGADDCEIREIDKTPEQMDHPLMDPGASTLYTTVGIAFISLALISIGFAIWSMKSGSIALLRTSAALSFFTMGHYYSACLFGLVAFIITYSIKKPKISME
;
A
#
# COMPACT_ATOMS: atom_id res chain seq x y z
N MET A 1 -18.18 -110.46 -20.59
CA MET A 1 -17.37 -110.21 -21.80
C MET A 1 -16.75 -108.83 -21.66
N GLY A 2 -15.42 -108.72 -21.78
CA GLY A 2 -14.74 -107.51 -22.28
C GLY A 2 -14.31 -106.39 -21.32
N ALA A 3 -13.02 -106.40 -20.97
CA ALA A 3 -11.98 -105.33 -21.02
C ALA A 3 -12.19 -103.88 -20.50
N ASP A 4 -11.26 -103.49 -19.63
CA ASP A 4 -10.53 -102.21 -19.38
C ASP A 4 -11.01 -100.86 -19.96
N SER A 5 -11.07 -99.83 -19.10
CA SER A 5 -10.14 -98.66 -19.13
C SER A 5 -10.47 -97.59 -18.06
N ASP A 6 -9.41 -97.17 -17.34
CA ASP A 6 -9.04 -95.79 -16.96
C ASP A 6 -9.80 -94.89 -15.96
N SER A 7 -8.99 -94.44 -14.97
CA SER A 7 -8.76 -93.05 -14.52
C SER A 7 -9.68 -92.35 -13.50
N GLN A 8 -9.14 -92.24 -12.28
CA GLN A 8 -8.87 -91.02 -11.48
C GLN A 8 -9.94 -89.93 -11.31
N ALA A 9 -10.25 -89.64 -10.04
CA ALA A 9 -10.06 -88.30 -9.46
C ALA A 9 -10.24 -88.37 -7.93
N GLN A 10 -9.15 -88.30 -7.16
CA GLN A 10 -9.19 -87.96 -5.75
C GLN A 10 -8.45 -86.63 -5.56
N GLU A 11 -9.21 -85.67 -5.06
CA GLU A 11 -8.88 -84.29 -4.73
C GLU A 11 -7.67 -84.24 -3.78
N LEU A 12 -6.56 -83.64 -4.22
CA LEU A 12 -5.40 -83.34 -3.37
C LEU A 12 -5.48 -81.87 -2.94
N ASP A 13 -5.58 -81.69 -1.63
CA ASP A 13 -5.78 -80.43 -0.93
C ASP A 13 -4.51 -79.57 -0.96
N TYR A 14 -4.61 -78.39 -1.59
CA TYR A 14 -3.52 -77.44 -1.83
C TYR A 14 -2.80 -76.98 -0.54
N ILE A 15 -3.43 -77.15 0.62
CA ILE A 15 -2.86 -76.77 1.91
C ILE A 15 -1.85 -77.81 2.43
N ASP A 16 -1.97 -79.07 2.02
CA ASP A 16 -1.07 -80.15 2.46
C ASP A 16 0.29 -80.08 1.74
N GLU A 17 0.33 -79.55 0.51
CA GLU A 17 1.57 -79.29 -0.24
C GLU A 17 2.42 -78.20 0.43
N MET A 18 1.80 -77.15 0.97
CA MET A 18 2.49 -76.05 1.66
C MET A 18 2.92 -76.37 3.09
N THR A 19 2.41 -77.44 3.69
CA THR A 19 2.68 -77.79 5.10
C THR A 19 3.42 -79.12 5.29
N SER A 20 3.67 -79.86 4.20
CA SER A 20 4.50 -81.07 4.21
C SER A 20 5.90 -80.77 4.77
N LYS A 21 6.22 -81.46 5.86
CA LYS A 21 7.46 -81.30 6.67
C LYS A 21 8.75 -81.74 5.97
N ASP A 22 8.70 -82.14 4.69
CA ASP A 22 9.82 -82.73 3.94
C ASP A 22 10.41 -81.81 2.86
N ASN A 23 9.98 -80.55 2.75
CA ASN A 23 10.69 -79.57 1.93
C ASN A 23 11.85 -78.95 2.73
N PRO A 24 13.11 -78.96 2.21
CA PRO A 24 14.23 -78.36 2.90
C PRO A 24 13.90 -76.89 3.12
N LYS A 25 13.81 -76.48 4.40
CA LYS A 25 13.46 -75.12 4.85
C LYS A 25 13.84 -74.11 3.77
N PRO A 26 12.89 -73.54 2.99
CA PRO A 26 13.25 -72.44 2.14
C PRO A 26 13.76 -71.39 3.11
N ASN A 27 15.06 -71.11 3.01
CA ASN A 27 15.67 -70.04 3.77
C ASN A 27 14.90 -68.81 3.30
N ILE A 28 13.91 -68.37 4.08
CA ILE A 28 13.12 -67.18 3.81
C ILE A 28 14.08 -66.03 4.12
N MET A 29 15.05 -65.86 3.23
CA MET A 29 16.02 -64.80 3.28
C MET A 29 15.22 -63.59 2.84
N PHE A 30 14.76 -62.79 3.81
CA PHE A 30 14.32 -61.44 3.50
C PHE A 30 15.48 -60.79 2.75
N ALA A 31 15.34 -60.63 1.44
CA ALA A 31 16.28 -59.85 0.66
C ALA A 31 16.23 -58.44 1.25
N SER A 32 17.23 -58.09 2.08
CA SER A 32 17.36 -56.71 2.53
C SER A 32 17.56 -55.89 1.27
N SER A 33 16.54 -55.14 0.85
CA SER A 33 16.75 -54.17 -0.20
C SER A 33 17.84 -53.25 0.33
N GLY A 34 18.98 -53.12 -0.36
CA GLY A 34 20.00 -52.12 -0.02
C GLY A 34 19.50 -50.68 -0.15
N ALA A 35 18.18 -50.48 -0.22
CA ALA A 35 17.49 -49.21 -0.21
C ALA A 35 17.73 -48.52 1.14
N LYS A 36 18.62 -47.53 1.10
CA LYS A 36 18.85 -46.62 2.23
C LYS A 36 17.73 -45.58 2.26
N LEU A 37 16.98 -45.54 3.36
CA LEU A 37 15.98 -44.50 3.57
C LEU A 37 16.73 -43.16 3.73
N THR A 38 16.52 -42.24 2.80
CA THR A 38 17.11 -40.90 2.88
C THR A 38 16.05 -39.89 3.27
N ILE A 39 16.28 -39.18 4.37
CA ILE A 39 15.45 -38.04 4.78
C ILE A 39 16.15 -36.73 4.42
N GLU A 40 15.38 -35.70 4.12
CA GLU A 40 15.95 -34.37 3.99
C GLU A 40 16.43 -33.87 5.35
N GLN A 41 17.59 -33.21 5.36
CA GLN A 41 18.10 -32.57 6.56
C GLN A 41 17.09 -31.54 7.10
N LYS A 42 16.82 -31.61 8.41
CA LYS A 42 15.91 -30.69 9.10
C LYS A 42 16.43 -29.25 9.13
N ASN A 43 17.74 -29.08 9.31
CA ASN A 43 18.37 -27.77 9.43
C ASN A 43 18.53 -27.09 8.06
N MET A 44 18.48 -25.76 8.07
CA MET A 44 18.72 -24.95 6.87
C MET A 44 20.19 -25.05 6.43
N PRO A 45 20.50 -25.27 5.14
CA PRO A 45 21.88 -25.22 4.65
C PRO A 45 22.44 -23.79 4.74
N PRO A 46 23.78 -23.59 4.76
CA PRO A 46 24.40 -22.28 4.91
C PRO A 46 23.94 -21.24 3.88
N ILE A 47 23.78 -21.64 2.62
CA ILE A 47 23.24 -20.76 1.57
C ILE A 47 21.80 -20.31 1.87
N GLY A 48 21.02 -21.16 2.52
CA GLY A 48 19.68 -20.84 2.96
C GLY A 48 19.63 -19.88 4.14
N ILE A 49 20.57 -20.00 5.07
CA ILE A 49 20.75 -19.04 6.17
C ILE A 49 21.18 -17.68 5.62
N ALA A 50 22.16 -17.65 4.71
CA ALA A 50 22.60 -16.42 4.05
C ALA A 50 21.46 -15.74 3.28
N THR A 51 20.64 -16.52 2.56
CA THR A 51 19.45 -16.02 1.87
C THR A 51 18.43 -15.47 2.87
N GLY A 52 18.20 -16.16 4.00
CA GLY A 52 17.33 -15.67 5.07
C GLY A 52 17.78 -14.33 5.66
N ILE A 53 19.07 -14.16 5.92
CA ILE A 53 19.65 -12.88 6.37
C ILE A 53 19.46 -11.80 5.31
N PHE A 54 19.69 -12.12 4.04
CA PHE A 54 19.47 -11.19 2.93
C PHE A 54 18.01 -10.74 2.82
N VAL A 55 17.06 -11.66 3.02
CA VAL A 55 15.63 -11.32 3.06
C VAL A 55 15.29 -10.42 4.26
N VAL A 56 15.89 -10.64 5.44
CA VAL A 56 15.72 -9.74 6.59
C VAL A 56 16.20 -8.33 6.27
N ILE A 57 17.40 -8.18 5.68
CA ILE A 57 17.92 -6.87 5.26
C ILE A 57 16.98 -6.21 4.25
N THR A 58 16.49 -6.98 3.28
CA THR A 58 15.54 -6.49 2.28
C THR A 58 14.23 -6.03 2.91
N ALA A 59 13.69 -6.80 3.88
CA ALA A 59 12.48 -6.45 4.59
C ALA A 59 12.67 -5.20 5.47
N LEU A 60 13.86 -4.97 6.03
CA LEU A 60 14.18 -3.72 6.74
C LEU A 60 14.16 -2.51 5.80
N LEU A 61 14.61 -2.65 4.55
CA LEU A 61 14.43 -1.60 3.53
C LEU A 61 12.94 -1.36 3.25
N GLY A 62 12.14 -2.43 3.18
CA GLY A 62 10.69 -2.34 3.08
C GLY A 62 10.03 -1.62 4.25
N LEU A 63 10.54 -1.81 5.47
CA LEU A 63 10.11 -1.11 6.67
C LEU A 63 10.41 0.39 6.59
N ILE A 64 11.63 0.75 6.15
CA ILE A 64 12.03 2.15 5.94
C ILE A 64 11.13 2.82 4.89
N ASN A 65 10.83 2.12 3.79
CA ASN A 65 9.88 2.61 2.79
C ASN A 65 8.49 2.85 3.39
N GLY A 66 8.00 1.92 4.22
CA GLY A 66 6.72 2.09 4.88
C GLY A 66 6.70 3.31 5.82
N LEU A 67 7.77 3.53 6.58
CA LEU A 67 7.92 4.71 7.46
C LEU A 67 7.92 6.02 6.66
N ASP A 68 8.57 6.03 5.50
CA ASP A 68 8.60 7.16 4.59
C ASP A 68 7.19 7.55 4.12
N TYR A 69 6.40 6.57 3.66
CA TYR A 69 5.01 6.77 3.23
C TYR A 69 4.06 7.21 4.35
N THR A 70 4.37 6.85 5.60
CA THR A 70 3.60 7.34 6.77
C THR A 70 3.97 8.76 7.21
N SER A 71 4.96 9.37 6.56
CA SER A 71 5.48 10.70 6.88
C SER A 71 5.19 11.68 5.74
N PRO A 72 3.92 12.04 5.45
CA PRO A 72 3.54 12.70 4.20
C PRO A 72 4.18 14.08 3.98
N GLN A 73 4.57 14.78 5.05
CA GLN A 73 5.17 16.13 4.98
C GLN A 73 6.72 16.11 4.97
N SER A 74 7.35 15.08 5.55
CA SER A 74 8.82 15.03 5.73
C SER A 74 9.49 13.85 5.05
N GLY A 75 8.70 12.91 4.54
CA GLY A 75 9.15 11.77 3.76
C GLY A 75 9.65 12.19 2.39
N LEU A 76 10.37 11.28 1.75
CA LEU A 76 10.86 11.42 0.39
C LEU A 76 9.73 11.25 -0.63
N VAL A 77 8.71 10.46 -0.30
CA VAL A 77 7.45 10.39 -1.05
C VAL A 77 6.43 11.35 -0.43
N ARG A 78 6.28 12.50 -1.10
CA ARG A 78 5.32 13.55 -0.71
C ARG A 78 4.04 13.46 -1.56
N PRO A 79 2.87 13.22 -0.97
CA PRO A 79 1.62 13.02 -1.71
C PRO A 79 1.23 14.22 -2.59
N ASP A 80 1.39 15.42 -2.05
CA ASP A 80 1.14 16.71 -2.70
C ASP A 80 1.99 16.88 -3.97
N GLU A 81 3.28 16.53 -3.92
CA GLU A 81 4.14 16.58 -5.11
C GLU A 81 3.71 15.59 -6.19
N PHE A 82 3.26 14.40 -5.79
CA PHE A 82 2.78 13.39 -6.73
C PHE A 82 1.48 13.83 -7.40
N VAL A 83 0.49 14.29 -6.62
CA VAL A 83 -0.79 14.80 -7.14
C VAL A 83 -0.54 16.00 -8.05
N TYR A 84 0.35 16.91 -7.65
CA TYR A 84 0.75 18.04 -8.50
C TYR A 84 1.37 17.56 -9.81
N SER A 85 2.32 16.62 -9.78
CA SER A 85 2.94 16.09 -11.00
C SER A 85 1.93 15.44 -11.96
N MET A 86 0.90 14.79 -11.41
CA MET A 86 -0.18 14.18 -12.19
C MET A 86 -1.12 15.24 -12.76
N SER A 87 -1.37 16.34 -12.04
CA SER A 87 -2.19 17.46 -12.51
C SER A 87 -1.63 18.16 -13.74
N GLN A 88 -0.30 18.24 -13.89
CA GLN A 88 0.35 18.90 -15.03
C GLN A 88 0.05 18.27 -16.40
N ASN A 89 -0.39 17.02 -16.45
CA ASN A 89 -0.76 16.33 -17.68
C ASN A 89 -2.24 15.92 -17.69
N ALA A 90 -3.03 16.41 -16.74
CA ALA A 90 -4.44 16.13 -16.68
C ALA A 90 -5.19 16.90 -17.79
N PRO A 91 -6.31 16.37 -18.29
CA PRO A 91 -7.17 17.11 -19.22
C PRO A 91 -7.73 18.38 -18.57
N ASP A 92 -7.97 19.40 -19.36
CA ASP A 92 -8.68 20.61 -18.93
C ASP A 92 -10.11 20.28 -18.49
N ASP A 93 -10.72 21.14 -17.67
CA ASP A 93 -12.08 21.00 -17.12
C ASP A 93 -12.33 19.66 -16.37
N SER A 94 -11.27 18.99 -15.91
CA SER A 94 -11.35 17.65 -15.33
C SER A 94 -11.28 17.59 -13.80
N ALA A 95 -11.34 18.73 -13.10
CA ALA A 95 -11.44 18.80 -11.64
C ALA A 95 -12.81 19.30 -11.17
N THR A 96 -13.25 18.78 -10.03
CA THR A 96 -14.39 19.28 -9.26
C THR A 96 -13.93 19.58 -7.84
N PHE A 97 -14.18 20.81 -7.40
CA PHE A 97 -13.85 21.29 -6.08
C PHE A 97 -15.12 21.48 -5.25
N GLN A 98 -15.15 20.89 -4.06
CA GLN A 98 -16.32 20.92 -3.20
C GLN A 98 -15.93 20.90 -1.72
N GLY A 99 -16.89 21.20 -0.85
CA GLY A 99 -16.72 21.15 0.59
C GLY A 99 -17.69 22.07 1.30
N THR A 100 -17.39 22.35 2.56
CA THR A 100 -18.23 23.17 3.43
C THR A 100 -17.41 24.29 4.05
N VAL A 101 -17.99 25.49 4.13
CA VAL A 101 -17.41 26.63 4.82
C VAL A 101 -18.09 26.78 6.18
N TYR A 102 -17.34 26.63 7.25
CA TYR A 102 -17.78 26.79 8.63
C TYR A 102 -17.28 28.12 9.22
N ASP A 103 -18.01 28.64 10.20
CA ASP A 103 -17.50 29.66 11.11
C ASP A 103 -16.62 29.04 12.21
N HIS A 104 -15.98 29.91 13.00
CA HIS A 104 -15.18 29.53 14.17
C HIS A 104 -15.94 28.76 15.28
N GLU A 105 -17.27 28.68 15.22
CA GLU A 105 -18.10 27.90 16.14
C GLU A 105 -18.54 26.55 15.54
N GLY A 106 -18.18 26.28 14.29
CA GLY A 106 -18.52 25.06 13.54
C GLY A 106 -19.88 25.11 12.82
N ASN A 107 -20.52 26.28 12.71
CA ASN A 107 -21.76 26.44 11.96
C ASN A 107 -21.47 26.74 10.48
N GLY A 108 -22.29 26.18 9.58
CA GLY A 108 -22.20 26.47 8.15
C GLY A 108 -22.45 27.94 7.83
N LEU A 109 -21.54 28.56 7.08
CA LEU A 109 -21.63 29.96 6.67
C LEU A 109 -22.43 30.10 5.38
N ASN A 110 -23.66 30.59 5.51
CA ASN A 110 -24.52 30.89 4.38
C ASN A 110 -24.07 32.15 3.64
N ASN A 111 -24.10 32.11 2.30
CA ASN A 111 -23.82 33.23 1.42
C ASN A 111 -22.41 33.83 1.63
N SER A 112 -21.43 32.97 1.92
CA SER A 112 -20.02 33.29 1.75
C SER A 112 -19.61 33.00 0.30
N THR A 113 -18.68 33.78 -0.24
CA THR A 113 -18.20 33.60 -1.60
C THR A 113 -16.91 32.80 -1.57
N VAL A 114 -16.91 31.65 -2.23
CA VAL A 114 -15.72 30.85 -2.50
C VAL A 114 -15.16 31.29 -3.85
N TYR A 115 -14.04 31.99 -3.82
CA TYR A 115 -13.37 32.51 -5.02
C TYR A 115 -12.12 31.69 -5.31
N VAL A 116 -12.10 31.00 -6.44
CA VAL A 116 -10.97 30.17 -6.88
C VAL A 116 -10.25 30.90 -8.00
N SER A 117 -8.94 31.08 -7.87
CA SER A 117 -8.10 31.71 -8.89
C SER A 117 -6.89 30.85 -9.24
N TRP A 118 -6.55 30.82 -10.52
CA TRP A 118 -5.43 30.04 -11.04
C TRP A 118 -4.74 30.78 -12.18
N LEU A 119 -3.48 30.40 -12.43
CA LEU A 119 -2.66 30.99 -13.47
C LEU A 119 -2.56 30.04 -14.65
N GLU A 120 -3.05 30.47 -15.82
CA GLU A 120 -3.04 29.69 -17.05
C GLU A 120 -2.41 30.51 -18.17
N GLY A 121 -1.32 30.02 -18.77
CA GLY A 121 -0.66 30.73 -19.88
C GLY A 121 -0.16 32.15 -19.55
N GLY A 122 0.04 32.48 -18.27
CA GLY A 122 0.39 33.81 -17.80
C GLY A 122 -0.79 34.76 -17.58
N ILE A 123 -2.03 34.26 -17.72
CA ILE A 123 -3.28 34.99 -17.47
C ILE A 123 -3.92 34.42 -16.20
N TRP A 124 -4.41 35.29 -15.33
CA TRP A 124 -5.16 34.89 -14.16
C TRP A 124 -6.62 34.63 -14.53
N ASN A 125 -7.06 33.39 -14.33
CA ASN A 125 -8.44 32.96 -14.46
C ASN A 125 -9.07 32.80 -13.07
N SER A 126 -10.39 32.89 -13.00
CA SER A 126 -11.11 32.69 -11.75
C SER A 126 -12.51 32.15 -11.94
N SER A 127 -13.03 31.55 -10.87
CA SER A 127 -14.38 31.04 -10.74
C SER A 127 -14.88 31.34 -9.33
N GLU A 128 -16.16 31.62 -9.20
CA GLU A 128 -16.77 31.96 -7.91
C GLU A 128 -18.06 31.18 -7.67
N PHE A 129 -18.33 30.88 -6.40
CA PHE A 129 -19.56 30.24 -5.97
C PHE A 129 -20.00 30.77 -4.61
N ASN A 130 -21.29 30.99 -4.44
CA ASN A 130 -21.85 31.39 -3.14
C ASN A 130 -22.37 30.16 -2.42
N THR A 131 -21.95 29.98 -1.17
CA THR A 131 -22.36 28.85 -0.34
C THR A 131 -23.86 28.83 -0.09
N ASP A 132 -24.40 27.62 0.11
CA ASP A 132 -25.81 27.42 0.46
C ASP A 132 -26.09 27.67 1.96
N SER A 133 -27.31 27.39 2.41
CA SER A 133 -27.73 27.59 3.80
C SER A 133 -26.95 26.77 4.83
N GLU A 134 -26.30 25.69 4.40
CA GLU A 134 -25.48 24.82 5.24
C GLU A 134 -23.97 25.10 5.07
N GLY A 135 -23.60 26.09 4.24
CA GLY A 135 -22.22 26.45 3.95
C GLY A 135 -21.57 25.62 2.84
N ASN A 136 -22.33 24.77 2.13
CA ASN A 136 -21.75 23.91 1.09
C ASN A 136 -21.45 24.69 -0.19
N PHE A 137 -20.37 24.30 -0.87
CA PHE A 137 -20.05 24.78 -2.21
C PHE A 137 -19.66 23.64 -3.13
N LYS A 138 -19.87 23.86 -4.44
CA LYS A 138 -19.41 22.95 -5.49
C LYS A 138 -19.11 23.72 -6.77
N ILE A 139 -17.86 23.61 -7.24
CA ILE A 139 -17.37 24.22 -8.47
C ILE A 139 -16.87 23.09 -9.36
N GLU A 140 -17.49 22.96 -10.54
CA GLU A 140 -17.16 21.94 -11.54
C GLU A 140 -16.39 22.56 -12.70
N LYS A 141 -15.72 21.71 -13.50
CA LYS A 141 -14.95 22.13 -14.68
C LYS A 141 -13.84 23.11 -14.34
N LEU A 142 -13.08 22.76 -13.30
CA LEU A 142 -11.81 23.41 -13.01
C LEU A 142 -10.69 22.60 -13.64
N ASP A 143 -9.57 23.26 -13.89
CA ASP A 143 -8.35 22.56 -14.26
C ASP A 143 -7.67 22.01 -12.99
N PRO A 144 -7.25 20.73 -12.99
CA PRO A 144 -6.43 20.20 -11.91
C PRO A 144 -5.14 20.99 -11.73
N GLY A 145 -4.66 21.10 -10.48
CA GLY A 145 -3.40 21.76 -10.17
C GLY A 145 -3.48 22.76 -9.04
N MET A 146 -2.49 23.65 -8.97
CA MET A 146 -2.36 24.62 -7.89
C MET A 146 -3.29 25.81 -8.11
N VAL A 147 -4.17 26.06 -7.14
CA VAL A 147 -5.09 27.19 -7.13
C VAL A 147 -4.99 27.97 -5.82
N ARG A 148 -5.36 29.25 -5.87
CA ARG A 148 -5.62 30.07 -4.69
C ARG A 148 -7.12 30.10 -4.45
N VAL A 149 -7.54 29.79 -3.24
CA VAL A 149 -8.93 29.81 -2.80
C VAL A 149 -9.09 30.88 -1.73
N ASP A 150 -9.87 31.89 -2.04
CA ASP A 150 -10.22 32.96 -1.12
C ASP A 150 -11.67 32.76 -0.66
N ILE A 151 -11.86 32.61 0.65
CA ILE A 151 -13.21 32.59 1.25
C ILE A 151 -13.54 34.01 1.69
N ILE A 152 -14.53 34.61 1.07
CA ILE A 152 -14.93 36.00 1.29
C ILE A 152 -16.24 36.03 2.07
N VAL A 153 -16.23 36.67 3.22
CA VAL A 153 -17.42 36.82 4.07
C VAL A 153 -17.64 38.28 4.41
N SER A 154 -18.87 38.76 4.22
CA SER A 154 -19.24 40.13 4.58
C SER A 154 -19.89 40.14 5.97
N ARG A 155 -19.25 40.76 6.96
CA ARG A 155 -19.75 40.84 8.35
C ARG A 155 -19.48 42.22 8.93
N ASN A 156 -20.44 42.77 9.66
CA ASN A 156 -20.30 44.04 10.40
C ASN A 156 -19.75 45.23 9.58
N GLY A 157 -20.06 45.27 8.28
CA GLY A 157 -19.59 46.34 7.38
C GLY A 157 -18.18 46.14 6.83
N HIS A 158 -17.50 45.06 7.21
CA HIS A 158 -16.21 44.64 6.67
C HIS A 158 -16.35 43.42 5.76
N ARG A 159 -15.34 43.21 4.93
CA ARG A 159 -15.18 42.05 4.06
C ARG A 159 -13.93 41.29 4.49
N ASP A 160 -14.16 40.12 5.07
CA ASP A 160 -13.13 39.22 5.55
C ASP A 160 -12.72 38.27 4.44
N VAL A 161 -11.43 38.17 4.18
CA VAL A 161 -10.85 37.34 3.12
C VAL A 161 -9.90 36.33 3.76
N PHE A 162 -10.26 35.05 3.68
CA PHE A 162 -9.43 33.95 4.15
C PHE A 162 -8.80 33.24 2.96
N SER A 163 -7.52 33.53 2.72
CA SER A 163 -6.80 33.09 1.52
C SER A 163 -6.03 31.80 1.80
N ASN A 164 -6.25 30.78 0.97
CA ASN A 164 -5.61 29.47 1.09
C ASN A 164 -5.04 29.00 -0.25
N ARG A 165 -3.99 28.19 -0.19
CA ARG A 165 -3.39 27.51 -1.33
C ARG A 165 -3.86 26.07 -1.36
N VAL A 166 -4.53 25.68 -2.45
CA VAL A 166 -5.16 24.37 -2.60
C VAL A 166 -4.59 23.68 -3.84
N LEU A 167 -4.44 22.36 -3.75
CA LEU A 167 -4.09 21.47 -4.86
C LEU A 167 -5.33 20.69 -5.28
N LEU A 168 -5.84 20.99 -6.48
CA LEU A 168 -6.94 20.27 -7.09
C LEU A 168 -6.45 18.94 -7.68
N SER A 169 -7.13 17.87 -7.28
CA SER A 169 -6.83 16.49 -7.66
C SER A 169 -7.14 16.27 -9.14
N PRO A 170 -6.24 15.63 -9.91
CA PRO A 170 -6.54 15.18 -11.25
C PRO A 170 -7.41 13.91 -11.24
N PRO A 171 -7.97 13.52 -12.39
CA PRO A 171 -8.68 12.25 -12.51
C PRO A 171 -7.79 11.04 -12.19
N ALA A 172 -8.31 10.09 -11.43
CA ALA A 172 -7.57 8.90 -11.01
C ALA A 172 -7.90 7.68 -11.89
N LEU A 173 -6.87 7.06 -12.49
CA LEU A 173 -6.95 5.80 -13.24
C LEU A 173 -8.00 5.80 -14.38
N PHE A 174 -9.25 5.46 -14.07
CA PHE A 174 -10.36 5.29 -15.00
C PHE A 174 -11.47 6.31 -14.78
N GLU A 175 -11.36 7.16 -13.76
CA GLU A 175 -12.32 8.21 -13.51
C GLU A 175 -12.05 9.37 -14.49
N PRO A 176 -13.10 9.95 -15.09
CA PRO A 176 -12.94 11.08 -16.01
C PRO A 176 -12.72 12.41 -15.30
N ILE A 177 -13.06 12.49 -14.00
CA ILE A 177 -13.04 13.71 -13.19
C ILE A 177 -12.30 13.42 -11.87
N GLY A 178 -11.42 14.32 -11.47
CA GLY A 178 -10.80 14.35 -10.16
C GLY A 178 -11.66 15.14 -9.17
N PHE A 179 -11.84 14.59 -7.97
CA PHE A 179 -12.57 15.25 -6.90
C PHE A 179 -11.61 15.75 -5.83
N THR A 180 -11.86 16.97 -5.36
CA THR A 180 -11.18 17.55 -4.20
C THR A 180 -12.23 18.04 -3.22
N THR A 181 -12.28 17.40 -2.06
CA THR A 181 -13.16 17.79 -0.96
C THR A 181 -12.34 18.42 0.16
N ILE A 182 -12.55 19.70 0.42
CA ILE A 182 -11.88 20.44 1.51
C ILE A 182 -12.90 21.32 2.21
N ASP A 183 -12.96 21.15 3.53
CA ASP A 183 -13.74 22.02 4.40
C ASP A 183 -12.86 23.17 4.92
N PHE A 184 -13.44 24.35 5.03
CA PHE A 184 -12.76 25.54 5.54
C PHE A 184 -13.41 25.99 6.84
N GLU A 185 -12.60 26.24 7.87
CA GLU A 185 -13.03 26.89 9.09
C GLU A 185 -12.55 28.34 9.05
N VAL A 186 -13.49 29.27 8.87
CA VAL A 186 -13.20 30.71 8.78
C VAL A 186 -12.94 31.24 10.19
N PRO A 187 -11.80 31.94 10.43
CA PRO A 187 -11.48 32.54 11.72
C PRO A 187 -12.55 33.50 12.25
N SER A 188 -12.44 33.82 13.54
CA SER A 188 -13.36 34.76 14.19
C SER A 188 -13.14 36.19 13.65
N GLU A 189 -14.15 37.04 13.78
CA GLU A 189 -14.03 38.44 13.37
C GLU A 189 -12.96 39.20 14.18
N GLU A 190 -12.71 38.78 15.42
CA GLU A 190 -11.66 39.33 16.28
C GLU A 190 -10.26 39.00 15.72
N ASP A 191 -10.07 37.81 15.16
CA ASP A 191 -8.81 37.41 14.53
C ASP A 191 -8.53 38.23 13.26
N PHE A 192 -9.57 38.52 12.47
CA PHE A 192 -9.48 39.41 11.32
C PHE A 192 -9.20 40.86 11.72
N ALA A 193 -9.81 41.34 12.82
CA ALA A 193 -9.60 42.69 13.32
C ALA A 193 -8.18 42.92 13.88
N GLN A 194 -7.47 41.86 14.27
CA GLN A 194 -6.08 41.93 14.72
C GLN A 194 -5.07 42.02 13.57
N GLN A 195 -5.48 41.72 12.32
CA GLN A 195 -4.58 41.78 11.18
C GLN A 195 -4.26 43.23 10.78
N GLU A 196 -3.01 43.45 10.38
CA GLU A 196 -2.63 44.75 9.83
C GLU A 196 -3.27 44.97 8.45
N CYS A 197 -3.78 46.17 8.26
CA CYS A 197 -4.30 46.65 7.00
C CYS A 197 -3.27 46.61 5.87
N SER A 198 -3.60 46.00 4.73
CA SER A 198 -2.71 45.93 3.56
C SER A 198 -2.33 47.31 2.98
N ASN A 199 -3.15 48.34 3.24
CA ASN A 199 -2.92 49.73 2.86
C ASN A 199 -2.28 50.59 3.97
N GLY A 200 -1.97 50.01 5.14
CA GLY A 200 -1.40 50.69 6.29
C GLY A 200 -2.34 51.65 7.02
N ALA A 201 -3.65 51.56 6.80
CA ALA A 201 -4.66 52.31 7.55
C ALA A 201 -4.90 51.73 8.95
N ASP A 202 -5.47 52.53 9.86
CA ASP A 202 -5.87 52.06 11.21
C ASP A 202 -7.17 51.22 11.18
N ASP A 203 -7.98 51.35 10.13
CA ASP A 203 -9.23 50.60 9.92
C ASP A 203 -9.39 50.22 8.43
N CYS A 204 -9.78 48.98 8.18
CA CYS A 204 -9.85 48.40 6.84
C CYS A 204 -11.24 47.89 6.49
N GLU A 205 -11.74 48.32 5.33
CA GLU A 205 -12.93 47.71 4.73
C GLU A 205 -12.69 46.22 4.39
N ILE A 206 -11.48 45.86 3.97
CA ILE A 206 -11.09 44.49 3.63
C ILE A 206 -10.04 44.01 4.63
N ARG A 207 -10.36 42.95 5.37
CA ARG A 207 -9.44 42.32 6.33
C ARG A 207 -9.01 40.98 5.75
N GLU A 208 -7.71 40.71 5.69
CA GLU A 208 -7.19 39.50 5.04
C GLU A 208 -6.36 38.68 6.04
N ILE A 209 -6.65 37.38 6.09
CA ILE A 209 -5.77 36.37 6.70
C ILE A 209 -5.27 35.50 5.56
N ASP A 210 -4.00 35.68 5.19
CA ASP A 210 -3.38 34.96 4.09
C ASP A 210 -2.53 33.79 4.59
N LYS A 211 -3.01 32.57 4.35
CA LYS A 211 -2.30 31.32 4.65
C LYS A 211 -1.44 30.81 3.50
N THR A 212 -1.51 31.43 2.32
CA THR A 212 -0.74 31.00 1.15
C THR A 212 0.77 30.96 1.36
N PRO A 213 1.42 31.86 2.15
CA PRO A 213 2.86 31.76 2.42
C PRO A 213 3.22 30.55 3.30
N GLU A 214 2.39 30.22 4.29
CA GLU A 214 2.58 29.05 5.16
C GLU A 214 2.36 27.73 4.40
N GLN A 215 1.52 27.77 3.37
CA GLN A 215 1.13 26.61 2.54
C GLN A 215 1.97 26.47 1.26
N MET A 216 3.14 27.12 1.19
CA MET A 216 4.02 27.04 0.01
C MET A 216 4.63 25.67 -0.19
N ASP A 217 5.12 25.06 0.89
CA ASP A 217 5.77 23.75 0.85
C ASP A 217 4.75 22.61 0.80
N HIS A 218 3.62 22.79 1.50
CA HIS A 218 2.53 21.82 1.60
C HIS A 218 1.18 22.52 1.42
N PRO A 219 0.63 22.53 0.19
CA PRO A 219 -0.70 23.08 -0.04
C PRO A 219 -1.77 22.20 0.60
N LEU A 220 -2.96 22.77 0.80
CA LEU A 220 -4.12 21.99 1.19
C LEU A 220 -4.47 21.03 0.05
N MET A 221 -4.67 19.76 0.39
CA MET A 221 -5.02 18.69 -0.53
C MET A 221 -6.15 17.88 0.10
N ASP A 222 -6.92 17.19 -0.74
CA ASP A 222 -7.95 16.26 -0.29
C ASP A 222 -7.41 15.29 0.80
N PRO A 223 -8.00 15.29 2.01
CA PRO A 223 -7.58 14.41 3.09
C PRO A 223 -7.66 12.92 2.72
N GLY A 224 -8.63 12.53 1.88
CA GLY A 224 -8.78 11.17 1.37
C GLY A 224 -7.58 10.75 0.51
N ALA A 225 -7.08 11.65 -0.34
CA ALA A 225 -5.86 11.41 -1.10
C ALA A 225 -4.66 11.20 -0.16
N SER A 226 -4.48 12.07 0.84
CA SER A 226 -3.37 11.93 1.81
C SER A 226 -3.43 10.62 2.61
N THR A 227 -4.64 10.21 3.02
CA THR A 227 -4.88 9.00 3.82
C THR A 227 -4.50 7.73 3.06
N LEU A 228 -4.71 7.70 1.74
CA LEU A 228 -4.35 6.56 0.90
C LEU A 228 -2.84 6.26 0.98
N TYR A 229 -1.99 7.30 0.93
CA TYR A 229 -0.54 7.13 1.02
C TYR A 229 -0.10 6.60 2.38
N THR A 230 -0.64 7.16 3.47
CA THR A 230 -0.36 6.65 4.81
C THR A 230 -0.80 5.19 4.97
N THR A 231 -1.95 4.82 4.39
CA THR A 231 -2.45 3.43 4.41
C THR A 231 -1.50 2.48 3.67
N VAL A 232 -0.99 2.88 2.50
CA VAL A 232 0.03 2.12 1.77
C VAL A 232 1.30 1.95 2.62
N GLY A 233 1.74 3.00 3.31
CA GLY A 233 2.88 2.94 4.23
C GLY A 233 2.68 1.90 5.35
N ILE A 234 1.51 1.91 6.01
CA ILE A 234 1.16 0.93 7.04
C ILE A 234 1.13 -0.50 6.48
N ALA A 235 0.62 -0.68 5.25
CA ALA A 235 0.65 -1.97 4.58
C ALA A 235 2.08 -2.47 4.35
N PHE A 236 2.99 -1.59 3.91
CA PHE A 236 4.42 -1.93 3.74
C PHE A 236 5.10 -2.30 5.06
N ILE A 237 4.85 -1.54 6.14
CA ILE A 237 5.34 -1.87 7.48
C ILE A 237 4.86 -3.27 7.88
N SER A 238 3.58 -3.56 7.69
CA SER A 238 2.98 -4.85 8.04
C SER A 238 3.60 -6.01 7.27
N LEU A 239 3.74 -5.87 5.95
CA LEU A 239 4.38 -6.87 5.08
C LEU A 239 5.84 -7.09 5.46
N ALA A 240 6.59 -6.02 5.76
CA ALA A 240 7.97 -6.09 6.20
C ALA A 240 8.13 -6.90 7.50
N LEU A 241 7.29 -6.62 8.51
CA LEU A 241 7.34 -7.33 9.80
C LEU A 241 6.98 -8.82 9.65
N ILE A 242 5.95 -9.14 8.87
CA ILE A 242 5.58 -10.54 8.58
C ILE A 242 6.73 -11.23 7.83
N SER A 243 7.34 -10.56 6.85
CA SER A 243 8.47 -11.09 6.12
C SER A 243 9.66 -11.40 7.04
N ILE A 244 10.04 -10.49 7.93
CA ILE A 244 11.11 -10.71 8.91
C ILE A 244 10.79 -11.94 9.79
N GLY A 245 9.56 -12.04 10.28
CA GLY A 245 9.10 -13.17 11.08
C GLY A 245 9.24 -14.50 10.35
N PHE A 246 8.79 -14.56 9.09
CA PHE A 246 8.91 -15.75 8.25
C PHE A 246 10.36 -16.08 7.88
N ALA A 247 11.22 -15.09 7.63
CA ALA A 247 12.65 -15.32 7.39
C ALA A 247 13.31 -15.98 8.61
N ILE A 248 13.12 -15.41 9.81
CA ILE A 248 13.68 -15.94 11.05
C ILE A 248 13.15 -17.35 11.34
N TRP A 249 11.84 -17.56 11.17
CA TRP A 249 11.22 -18.86 11.37
C TRP A 249 11.71 -19.89 10.34
N SER A 250 11.90 -19.50 9.08
CA SER A 250 12.42 -20.38 8.04
C SER A 250 13.84 -20.89 8.35
N MET A 251 14.71 -20.01 8.87
CA MET A 251 16.07 -20.38 9.27
C MET A 251 16.09 -21.34 10.46
N LYS A 252 15.17 -21.19 11.42
CA LYS A 252 15.02 -22.09 12.58
C LYS A 252 14.39 -23.44 12.22
N SER A 253 13.38 -23.43 11.36
CA SER A 253 12.62 -24.63 10.96
C SER A 253 13.23 -25.39 9.79
N GLY A 254 14.14 -24.75 9.05
CA GLY A 254 14.66 -25.25 7.77
C GLY A 254 13.65 -25.22 6.62
N SER A 255 12.53 -24.48 6.73
CA SER A 255 11.49 -24.47 5.71
C SER A 255 11.83 -23.54 4.54
N ILE A 256 12.16 -24.12 3.38
CA ILE A 256 12.41 -23.34 2.14
C ILE A 256 11.14 -22.63 1.66
N ALA A 257 9.96 -23.23 1.88
CA ALA A 257 8.68 -22.63 1.49
C ALA A 257 8.37 -21.35 2.28
N LEU A 258 8.66 -21.34 3.60
CA LEU A 258 8.54 -20.13 4.41
C LEU A 258 9.54 -19.06 3.95
N LEU A 259 10.77 -19.45 3.60
CA LEU A 259 11.76 -18.51 3.09
C LEU A 259 11.35 -17.89 1.74
N ARG A 260 10.73 -18.68 0.85
CA ARG A 260 10.15 -18.19 -0.42
C ARG A 260 9.03 -17.19 -0.19
N THR A 261 8.13 -17.52 0.74
CA THR A 261 7.00 -16.65 1.08
C THR A 261 7.50 -15.32 1.65
N SER A 262 8.49 -15.38 2.55
CA SER A 262 9.18 -14.20 3.08
C SER A 262 9.80 -13.35 1.98
N ALA A 263 10.58 -13.94 1.07
CA ALA A 263 11.17 -13.22 -0.06
C ALA A 263 10.11 -12.57 -0.98
N ALA A 264 9.00 -13.27 -1.24
CA ALA A 264 7.88 -12.74 -2.01
C ALA A 264 7.17 -11.57 -1.30
N LEU A 265 6.98 -11.65 0.03
CA LEU A 265 6.39 -10.54 0.79
C LEU A 265 7.28 -9.29 0.76
N SER A 266 8.60 -9.45 0.89
CA SER A 266 9.56 -8.34 0.78
C SER A 266 9.59 -7.70 -0.62
N PHE A 267 9.15 -8.40 -1.67
CA PHE A 267 9.06 -7.83 -3.01
C PHE A 267 7.97 -6.75 -3.10
N PHE A 268 6.86 -6.93 -2.39
CA PHE A 268 5.72 -6.02 -2.43
C PHE A 268 5.89 -4.77 -1.56
N THR A 269 6.93 -4.67 -0.73
CA THR A 269 7.26 -3.44 -0.01
C THR A 269 8.04 -2.49 -0.90
N MET A 270 7.41 -2.12 -2.02
CA MET A 270 7.97 -1.19 -2.99
C MET A 270 8.21 0.17 -2.33
N GLY A 271 9.26 0.86 -2.75
CA GLY A 271 9.53 2.19 -2.26
C GLY A 271 10.70 2.78 -2.99
N HIS A 272 11.38 3.73 -2.36
CA HIS A 272 12.31 4.57 -3.07
C HIS A 272 13.49 3.78 -3.67
N TYR A 273 13.91 4.19 -4.88
CA TYR A 273 14.88 3.49 -5.73
C TYR A 273 14.57 2.02 -6.06
N TYR A 274 13.34 1.54 -5.83
CA TYR A 274 12.93 0.15 -6.07
C TYR A 274 13.82 -0.88 -5.32
N SER A 275 14.54 -0.46 -4.28
CA SER A 275 15.60 -1.24 -3.65
C SER A 275 15.08 -2.54 -3.00
N ALA A 276 14.04 -2.42 -2.17
CA ALA A 276 13.42 -3.56 -1.51
C ALA A 276 12.82 -4.55 -2.52
N CYS A 277 12.15 -4.07 -3.57
CA CYS A 277 11.54 -4.97 -4.56
C CYS A 277 12.59 -5.68 -5.43
N LEU A 278 13.65 -4.99 -5.87
CA LEU A 278 14.72 -5.62 -6.67
C LEU A 278 15.48 -6.67 -5.85
N PHE A 279 15.86 -6.34 -4.62
CA PHE A 279 16.52 -7.30 -3.73
C PHE A 279 15.59 -8.44 -3.30
N GLY A 280 14.29 -8.17 -3.12
CA GLY A 280 13.29 -9.20 -2.83
C GLY A 280 13.15 -10.19 -3.98
N LEU A 281 13.12 -9.71 -5.22
CA LEU A 281 13.10 -10.54 -6.42
C LEU A 281 14.37 -11.39 -6.55
N VAL A 282 15.55 -10.79 -6.32
CA VAL A 282 16.83 -11.52 -6.31
C VAL A 282 16.82 -12.60 -5.22
N ALA A 283 16.39 -12.27 -4.00
CA ALA A 283 16.29 -13.22 -2.90
C ALA A 283 15.34 -14.37 -3.25
N PHE A 284 14.19 -14.06 -3.85
CA PHE A 284 13.21 -15.05 -4.30
C PHE A 284 13.83 -16.03 -5.31
N ILE A 285 14.57 -15.53 -6.30
CA ILE A 285 15.27 -16.37 -7.28
C ILE A 285 16.33 -17.25 -6.60
N ILE A 286 17.13 -16.69 -5.67
CA ILE A 286 18.15 -17.44 -4.94
C ILE A 286 17.53 -18.61 -4.16
N THR A 287 16.30 -18.48 -3.65
CA THR A 287 15.64 -19.58 -2.93
C THR A 287 15.46 -20.86 -3.75
N TYR A 288 15.43 -20.78 -5.10
CA TYR A 288 15.34 -21.95 -5.97
C TYR A 288 16.68 -22.68 -6.10
N SER A 289 17.78 -22.01 -5.82
CA SER A 289 19.12 -22.61 -5.83
C SER A 289 19.41 -23.39 -4.54
N ILE A 290 18.57 -23.25 -3.51
CA ILE A 290 18.73 -23.93 -2.22
C ILE A 290 18.33 -25.41 -2.36
N LYS A 291 19.31 -26.31 -2.21
CA LYS A 291 19.09 -27.76 -2.12
C LYS A 291 19.39 -28.24 -0.70
N LYS A 292 18.50 -29.05 -0.14
CA LYS A 292 18.76 -29.71 1.14
C LYS A 292 19.60 -30.97 0.94
N PRO A 293 20.69 -31.15 1.71
CA PRO A 293 21.39 -32.43 1.75
C PRO A 293 20.43 -33.53 2.22
N LYS A 294 20.55 -34.71 1.60
CA LYS A 294 19.85 -35.92 2.04
C LYS A 294 20.74 -36.67 3.04
N ILE A 295 20.19 -37.04 4.18
CA ILE A 295 20.87 -37.84 5.20
C ILE A 295 20.37 -39.27 5.07
N SER A 296 21.29 -40.23 4.94
CA SER A 296 20.96 -41.66 5.03
C SER A 296 20.70 -42.01 6.49
N MET A 297 19.57 -42.63 6.78
CA MET A 297 19.44 -43.39 8.02
C MET A 297 20.22 -44.69 7.85
N GLU A 298 21.08 -45.01 8.82
CA GLU A 298 21.63 -46.37 9.00
C GLU A 298 20.66 -47.21 9.83
#